data_AF-A0A7V2CKV6-F1
#
_entry.id   AF-A0A7V2CKV6-F1
#
_cell.length_a   1.000
_cell.length_b   1.000
_cell.length_c   1.000
_cell.angle_alpha   90.00
_cell.angle_beta   90.00
_cell.angle_gamma   90.00
#
_symmetry.space_group_name_H-M   'P 1'
#
loop_
_entity.id
_entity.type
_entity.pdbx_description
1 polymer ?
#
loop_
_entity_poly.entity_id
_entity_poly.type
_entity_poly.pdbx_seq_one_letter_code
_entity_poly.pdbx_strand_id
1 'polypeptide(L)'
;MPPQPQLSADTLLEQLRGHFEKLCHDVADAVNQAPAGQILNASEEKVRDLLADFRLATYQTAVQLRLEAAQAAFPPSTPPQDRQAPPEQGA
;
A
#
# COMPACT_ATOMS: atom_id res chain seq x y z
N MET A 1 -25.62 -9.78 -3.12
CA MET A 1 -24.15 -9.96 -3.01
C MET A 1 -23.71 -9.45 -1.65
N PRO A 2 -22.82 -10.14 -0.93
CA PRO A 2 -22.21 -9.57 0.28
C PRO A 2 -21.43 -8.28 -0.09
N PRO A 3 -21.32 -7.31 0.83
CA PRO A 3 -20.54 -6.11 0.60
C PRO A 3 -19.08 -6.48 0.29
N GLN A 4 -18.52 -5.88 -0.77
CA GLN A 4 -17.11 -6.11 -1.09
C GLN A 4 -16.23 -5.46 -0.02
N PRO A 5 -15.18 -6.16 0.45
CA PRO A 5 -14.24 -5.61 1.40
C PRO A 5 -13.58 -4.34 0.86
N GLN A 6 -13.53 -3.31 1.71
CA GLN A 6 -13.03 -1.99 1.39
C GLN A 6 -11.72 -1.74 2.16
N LEU A 7 -10.81 -0.97 1.58
CA LEU A 7 -9.64 -0.50 2.31
C LEU A 7 -10.03 0.58 3.32
N SER A 8 -9.29 0.68 4.43
CA SER A 8 -9.42 1.76 5.39
C SER A 8 -8.59 2.97 4.95
N ALA A 9 -9.19 4.16 4.98
CA ALA A 9 -8.49 5.41 4.67
C ALA A 9 -7.41 5.73 5.72
N ASP A 10 -7.68 5.46 7.00
CA ASP A 10 -6.72 5.65 8.08
C ASP A 10 -5.51 4.76 7.91
N THR A 11 -5.71 3.47 7.61
CA THR A 11 -4.60 2.53 7.36
C THR A 11 -3.78 2.93 6.14
N LEU A 12 -4.42 3.42 5.06
CA LEU A 12 -3.70 3.93 3.90
C LEU A 12 -2.85 5.16 4.26
N LEU A 13 -3.41 6.08 5.06
CA LEU A 13 -2.71 7.27 5.53
C LEU A 13 -1.51 6.89 6.42
N GLU A 14 -1.69 5.96 7.35
CA GLU A 14 -0.61 5.46 8.21
C GLU A 14 0.55 4.89 7.38
N GLN A 15 0.24 4.04 6.40
CA GLN A 15 1.25 3.42 5.53
C GLN A 15 1.98 4.43 4.63
N LEU A 16 1.30 5.49 4.19
CA LEU A 16 1.88 6.49 3.28
C LEU A 16 2.48 7.71 3.99
N ARG A 17 2.31 7.86 5.30
CA ARG A 17 2.73 9.06 6.05
C ARG A 17 4.19 9.41 5.81
N GLY A 18 5.09 8.46 6.02
CA GLY A 18 6.53 8.69 5.82
C GLY A 18 6.89 9.02 4.37
N HIS A 19 6.21 8.42 3.39
CA HIS A 19 6.39 8.74 1.98
C HIS A 19 5.90 10.16 1.64
N PHE A 20 4.78 10.58 2.23
CA PHE A 20 4.24 11.92 2.05
C PHE A 20 5.13 12.98 2.69
N GLU A 21 5.63 12.72 3.90
CA GLU A 21 6.60 13.59 4.57
C GLU A 21 7.87 13.73 3.72
N LYS A 22 8.41 12.63 3.21
CA LYS A 22 9.57 12.63 2.31
C LYS A 22 9.30 13.42 1.03
N LEU A 23 8.14 13.23 0.39
CA LEU A 23 7.74 13.99 -0.80
C LEU A 23 7.77 15.50 -0.53
N CYS A 24 7.22 15.96 0.60
CA CYS A 24 7.24 17.38 0.97
C CYS A 24 8.66 17.92 1.11
N HIS A 25 9.56 17.17 1.74
CA HIS A 25 10.98 17.54 1.86
C HIS A 25 11.66 17.60 0.48
N ASP A 26 11.51 16.58 -0.35
CA ASP A 26 12.15 16.52 -1.66
C ASP A 26 11.66 17.62 -2.61
N VAL A 27 10.36 17.95 -2.55
CA VAL A 27 9.78 19.06 -3.33
C VAL A 27 10.36 20.40 -2.88
N ALA A 28 10.47 20.62 -1.56
CA ALA A 28 11.07 21.84 -1.03
C ALA A 28 12.54 21.95 -1.47
N ASP A 29 13.29 20.86 -1.44
CA ASP A 29 14.67 20.82 -1.90
C ASP A 29 14.77 21.12 -3.41
N ALA A 30 13.91 20.53 -4.23
CA ALA A 30 13.90 20.78 -5.67
C ALA A 30 13.63 22.26 -6.01
N VAL A 31 12.71 22.89 -5.28
CA VAL A 31 12.39 24.32 -5.45
C VAL A 31 13.54 25.21 -4.96
N ASN A 32 14.12 24.90 -3.80
CA ASN A 32 15.20 25.70 -3.20
C ASN A 32 16.52 25.60 -3.98
N GLN A 33 16.78 24.48 -4.67
CA GLN A 33 17.97 24.29 -5.50
C GLN A 33 17.87 24.99 -6.87
N ALA A 34 16.68 25.44 -7.27
CA ALA A 34 16.48 26.07 -8.56
C ALA A 34 17.09 27.49 -8.61
N PRO A 35 17.73 27.90 -9.72
CA PRO A 35 18.29 29.24 -9.85
C PRO A 35 17.22 30.34 -9.73
N ALA A 36 17.62 31.48 -9.16
CA ALA A 36 16.77 32.66 -9.06
C ALA A 36 16.26 33.08 -10.45
N GLY A 37 14.95 33.36 -10.55
CA GLY A 37 14.29 33.68 -11.82
C GLY A 37 13.98 32.47 -12.72
N GLN A 38 14.38 31.27 -12.33
CA GLN A 38 14.10 30.03 -13.08
C GLN A 38 13.44 28.93 -12.23
N ILE A 39 12.94 29.27 -11.04
CA ILE A 39 12.38 28.30 -10.07
C ILE A 39 11.44 27.31 -10.74
N LEU A 40 10.40 27.80 -11.42
CA LEU A 40 9.41 26.94 -12.08
C LEU A 40 10.05 26.05 -13.15
N ASN A 41 10.83 26.63 -14.07
CA ASN A 41 11.38 25.87 -15.20
C ASN A 41 12.43 24.84 -14.76
N ALA A 42 13.23 25.16 -13.74
CA ALA A 42 14.30 24.30 -13.26
C ALA A 42 13.84 23.25 -12.25
N SER A 43 12.72 23.46 -11.53
CA SER A 43 12.21 22.50 -10.55
C SER A 43 11.05 21.63 -11.05
N GLU A 44 10.26 22.10 -12.02
CA GLU A 44 8.97 21.48 -12.35
C GLU A 44 9.09 20.02 -12.80
N GLU A 45 10.07 19.68 -13.64
CA GLU A 45 10.27 18.29 -14.06
C GLU A 45 10.54 17.37 -12.87
N LYS A 46 11.44 17.77 -11.98
CA LYS A 46 11.77 16.98 -10.79
C LYS A 46 10.60 16.86 -9.83
N VAL A 47 9.85 17.94 -9.62
CA VAL A 47 8.63 17.91 -8.79
C VAL A 47 7.57 17.00 -9.40
N ARG A 48 7.42 16.99 -10.73
CA ARG A 48 6.49 16.13 -11.45
C ARG A 48 6.82 14.65 -11.25
N ASP A 49 8.10 14.30 -11.33
CA ASP A 49 8.56 12.92 -11.13
C ASP A 49 8.34 12.47 -9.68
N LEU A 50 8.68 13.32 -8.70
CA LEU A 50 8.42 13.05 -7.28
C LEU A 50 6.92 12.77 -7.01
N LEU A 51 6.03 13.57 -7.62
CA LEU A 51 4.59 13.37 -7.52
C LEU A 51 4.12 12.10 -8.25
N ALA A 52 4.73 11.76 -9.38
CA ALA A 52 4.42 10.55 -10.13
C ALA A 52 4.78 9.29 -9.31
N ASP A 53 5.93 9.29 -8.66
CA ASP A 53 6.38 8.21 -7.78
C ASP A 53 5.46 8.05 -6.57
N PHE A 54 5.08 9.15 -5.92
CA PHE A 54 4.15 9.12 -4.79
C PHE A 54 2.76 8.59 -5.19
N ARG A 55 2.26 9.00 -6.36
CA ARG A 55 1.00 8.48 -6.92
C ARG A 55 1.10 6.97 -7.16
N LEU A 56 2.21 6.50 -7.73
CA LEU A 56 2.44 5.07 -7.96
C LEU A 56 2.43 4.28 -6.65
N ALA A 57 3.18 4.75 -5.64
CA ALA A 57 3.20 4.13 -4.31
C ALA A 57 1.80 4.09 -3.67
N THR A 58 1.02 5.17 -3.82
CA THR A 58 -0.35 5.25 -3.31
C THR A 58 -1.24 4.15 -3.90
N TYR A 59 -1.22 3.96 -5.22
CA TYR A 59 -2.01 2.92 -5.86
C TYR A 59 -1.55 1.51 -5.48
N GLN A 60 -0.25 1.27 -5.41
CA GLN A 60 0.27 -0.04 -5.02
C GLN A 60 -0.18 -0.39 -3.59
N THR A 61 0.00 0.51 -2.65
CA THR A 61 -0.43 0.31 -1.25
C THR A 61 -1.93 0.14 -1.13
N ALA A 62 -2.73 0.98 -1.81
CA ALA A 62 -4.19 0.90 -1.74
C ALA A 62 -4.73 -0.41 -2.33
N VAL A 63 -4.17 -0.88 -3.44
CA VAL A 63 -4.55 -2.17 -4.06
C VAL A 63 -4.17 -3.32 -3.13
N GLN A 64 -2.97 -3.29 -2.55
CA GLN A 64 -2.51 -4.32 -1.62
C GLN A 64 -3.41 -4.42 -0.39
N LEU A 65 -3.70 -3.29 0.27
CA LEU A 65 -4.58 -3.25 1.45
C LEU A 65 -5.99 -3.74 1.13
N ARG A 66 -6.52 -3.41 -0.05
CA ARG A 66 -7.84 -3.90 -0.49
C ARG A 66 -7.85 -5.41 -0.70
N LEU A 67 -6.76 -5.97 -1.23
CA LEU A 67 -6.60 -7.42 -1.39
C LEU A 67 -6.51 -8.11 -0.02
N GLU A 68 -5.78 -7.55 0.94
CA GLU A 68 -5.69 -8.07 2.31
C GLU A 68 -7.05 -8.06 3.01
N ALA A 69 -7.82 -6.98 2.90
CA ALA A 69 -9.19 -6.92 3.41
C ALA A 69 -10.10 -8.00 2.79
N ALA A 70 -9.89 -8.32 1.51
CA ALA A 70 -10.62 -9.38 0.83
C ALA A 70 -10.29 -10.78 1.36
N GLN A 71 -9.01 -11.06 1.59
CA GLN A 71 -8.58 -12.34 2.15
C GLN A 71 -9.04 -12.51 3.61
N ALA A 72 -9.05 -11.45 4.40
CA ALA A 72 -9.54 -11.49 5.78
C ALA A 72 -11.05 -11.78 5.87
N ALA A 73 -11.84 -11.31 4.90
CA ALA A 73 -13.29 -11.59 4.84
C ALA A 73 -13.61 -13.02 4.38
N PHE A 74 -12.68 -13.67 3.67
CA PHE A 74 -12.84 -15.03 3.13
C PHE A 74 -11.56 -15.84 3.37
N PRO A 75 -11.26 -16.23 4.61
CA PRO A 75 -10.04 -16.95 4.92
C PRO A 75 -10.03 -18.30 4.20
N PRO A 76 -8.86 -18.77 3.71
CA PRO A 76 -8.76 -20.09 3.10
C PRO A 76 -9.20 -21.17 4.11
N SER A 77 -9.95 -22.16 3.64
CA SER A 77 -10.43 -23.25 4.49
C SER A 77 -9.27 -24.02 5.09
N THR A 78 -9.29 -24.23 6.42
CA THR A 78 -8.35 -25.12 7.11
C THR A 78 -8.44 -26.52 6.50
N PRO A 79 -7.33 -27.15 6.08
CA PRO A 79 -7.38 -28.52 5.61
C PRO A 79 -7.95 -29.44 6.72
N PRO A 80 -8.77 -30.44 6.38
CA PRO A 80 -9.35 -31.33 7.38
C PRO A 80 -8.22 -31.98 8.19
N GLN A 81 -8.26 -31.83 9.51
CA GLN A 81 -7.49 -32.70 10.40
C GLN A 81 -7.99 -34.12 10.14
N ASP A 82 -7.16 -34.88 9.43
CA ASP A 82 -7.37 -36.28 9.17
C ASP A 82 -7.67 -36.97 10.50
N ARG A 83 -8.89 -37.50 10.58
CA ARG A 83 -9.42 -38.25 11.71
C ARG A 83 -8.50 -39.43 11.90
N GLN A 84 -7.59 -39.35 12.88
CA GLN A 84 -6.85 -40.49 13.40
C GLN A 84 -7.89 -41.55 13.80
N ALA A 85 -8.09 -42.53 12.92
CA ALA A 85 -8.83 -43.73 13.22
C ALA A 85 -8.04 -44.51 14.28
N PRO A 86 -8.65 -44.97 15.39
CA PRO A 86 -7.98 -45.87 16.31
C PRO A 86 -7.61 -47.17 15.58
N PRO A 87 -6.47 -47.80 15.89
CA PRO A 87 -6.11 -49.06 15.26
C PRO A 87 -7.13 -50.14 15.65
N GLU A 88 -7.62 -50.88 14.66
CA GLU A 88 -8.33 -52.14 14.86
C GLU A 88 -7.47 -53.07 15.72
N GLN A 89 -7.99 -53.47 16.89
CA GLN A 89 -7.45 -54.60 17.65
C GLN A 89 -8.20 -55.85 17.23
N GLY A 90 -7.48 -56.79 16.61
CA GLY A 90 -7.98 -58.10 16.22
C GLY A 90 -8.27 -59.02 17.41
N ALA A 91 -9.17 -59.97 17.16
CA ALA A 91 -9.39 -61.20 17.92
C ALA A 91 -9.83 -62.31 16.96
#